data_AF-A0A1H0ZHY9-F1
#
_entry.id   AF-A0A1H0ZHY9-F1
#
_cell.length_a   1.000
_cell.length_b   1.000
_cell.length_c   1.000
_cell.angle_alpha   90.00
_cell.angle_beta   90.00
_cell.angle_gamma   90.00
#
_symmetry.space_group_name_H-M   'P 1'
#
loop_
_entity.id
_entity.type
_entity.pdbx_description
1 polymer ?
#
loop_
_entity_poly.entity_id
_entity_poly.type
_entity_poly.pdbx_seq_one_letter_code
_entity_poly.pdbx_strand_id
1 'polypeptide(L)'
;MSQNLRVAVIGAGRMGIDHIQRIHRRIHGAEVAAVVDIDLDRANAAIADIPGAVALTDAQAALDNPDINAVLIATPGFLHEEILHAALVKDIPILCEKPLTPDAESAWKVVQAEEKLGRKRIQVGFMRRYDAEYAQLGNIIRSGELGELLVLHHQHRNPATPPGFTNEMLINDSVVHEFDAVRFFTGEEITSVQVRMGKRTRNAPEGQHDPQHVLLETESGVLADVEIYVNAQYGYEVATQASFEEGVVSIGSDSGPYVRTQGRWGGTVTPGFEERFGAAYDVEIQAWVDAALKDEIGGPSAWDGYATAACCEAGVEAQKTGGKVTVALNPKPALYN
;
A
#
# COMPACT_ATOMS: atom_id res chain seq x y z
N MET A 1 -31.50 7.04 -9.91
CA MET A 1 -30.63 7.10 -8.72
C MET A 1 -29.64 5.98 -8.91
N SER A 2 -28.35 6.25 -9.14
CA SER A 2 -27.36 5.17 -9.12
C SER A 2 -27.33 4.63 -7.69
N GLN A 3 -27.50 3.32 -7.52
CA GLN A 3 -27.42 2.71 -6.19
C GLN A 3 -26.00 2.88 -5.64
N ASN A 4 -25.88 3.26 -4.37
CA ASN A 4 -24.60 3.27 -3.67
C ASN A 4 -23.99 1.86 -3.68
N LEU A 5 -22.65 1.78 -3.69
CA LEU A 5 -21.96 0.53 -3.40
C LEU A 5 -22.25 0.09 -1.96
N ARG A 6 -22.62 -1.16 -1.80
CA ARG A 6 -22.94 -1.80 -0.54
C ARG A 6 -21.76 -2.67 -0.16
N VAL A 7 -20.87 -2.10 0.64
CA VAL A 7 -19.53 -2.64 0.90
C VAL A 7 -19.57 -3.55 2.12
N ALA A 8 -19.04 -4.77 1.98
CA ALA A 8 -18.65 -5.59 3.12
C ALA A 8 -17.18 -5.32 3.48
N VAL A 9 -16.91 -4.88 4.71
CA VAL A 9 -15.54 -4.73 5.21
C VAL A 9 -15.17 -5.99 5.98
N ILE A 10 -14.19 -6.73 5.49
CA ILE A 10 -13.72 -7.99 6.07
C ILE A 10 -12.43 -7.73 6.83
N GLY A 11 -12.50 -7.81 8.16
CA GLY A 11 -11.48 -7.39 9.12
C GLY A 11 -11.86 -6.07 9.80
N ALA A 12 -12.03 -6.09 11.12
CA ALA A 12 -12.28 -4.92 11.96
C ALA A 12 -11.07 -4.60 12.88
N GLY A 13 -9.85 -4.86 12.39
CA GLY A 13 -8.61 -4.41 13.01
C GLY A 13 -8.40 -2.90 12.86
N ARG A 14 -7.19 -2.40 13.15
CA ARG A 14 -6.86 -0.96 13.09
C ARG A 14 -7.24 -0.33 11.74
N MET A 15 -6.77 -0.91 10.64
CA MET A 15 -7.07 -0.39 9.29
C MET A 15 -8.53 -0.60 8.90
N GLY A 16 -9.11 -1.76 9.23
CA GLY A 16 -10.53 -2.03 8.96
C GLY A 16 -11.46 -1.00 9.62
N ILE A 17 -11.21 -0.65 10.88
CA ILE A 17 -11.97 0.39 11.59
C ILE A 17 -11.79 1.76 10.92
N ASP A 18 -10.57 2.13 10.54
CA ASP A 18 -10.31 3.40 9.84
C ASP A 18 -11.10 3.47 8.51
N HIS A 19 -11.04 2.40 7.71
CA HIS A 19 -11.78 2.28 6.44
C HIS A 19 -13.30 2.33 6.63
N ILE A 20 -13.84 1.64 7.64
CA ILE A 20 -15.26 1.71 8.00
C ILE A 20 -15.68 3.16 8.28
N GLN A 21 -14.87 3.89 9.07
CA GLN A 21 -15.16 5.28 9.39
C GLN A 21 -15.01 6.21 8.18
N ARG A 22 -14.05 5.96 7.28
CA ARG A 22 -13.91 6.71 6.02
C ARG A 22 -15.13 6.52 5.12
N ILE A 23 -15.50 5.27 4.84
CA ILE A 23 -16.67 4.95 4.01
C ILE A 23 -17.91 5.61 4.60
N HIS A 24 -18.11 5.52 5.92
CA HIS A 24 -19.28 6.08 6.57
C HIS A 24 -19.32 7.62 6.59
N ARG A 25 -18.18 8.30 6.76
CA ARG A 25 -18.15 9.74 7.07
C ARG A 25 -17.62 10.63 5.95
N ARG A 26 -16.87 10.09 4.99
CA ARG A 26 -16.08 10.89 4.02
C ARG A 26 -16.31 10.50 2.57
N ILE A 27 -16.58 9.23 2.31
CA ILE A 27 -16.71 8.69 0.95
C ILE A 27 -18.13 8.83 0.44
N HIS A 28 -18.28 9.26 -0.81
CA HIS A 28 -19.56 9.39 -1.49
C HIS A 28 -19.79 8.20 -2.40
N GLY A 29 -21.05 7.75 -2.51
CA GLY A 29 -21.43 6.66 -3.41
C GLY A 29 -21.18 5.25 -2.87
N ALA A 30 -20.81 5.11 -1.59
CA ALA A 30 -20.66 3.84 -0.90
C ALA A 30 -21.21 3.88 0.52
N GLU A 31 -21.66 2.72 1.01
CA GLU A 31 -22.15 2.51 2.37
C GLU A 31 -21.57 1.20 2.92
N VAL A 32 -21.22 1.19 4.21
CA VAL A 32 -20.86 -0.04 4.91
C VAL A 32 -22.14 -0.85 5.13
N ALA A 33 -22.28 -1.97 4.42
CA ALA A 33 -23.43 -2.86 4.50
C ALA A 33 -23.20 -4.00 5.51
N ALA A 34 -21.97 -4.48 5.63
CA ALA A 34 -21.58 -5.46 6.63
C ALA A 34 -20.14 -5.26 7.10
N VAL A 35 -19.86 -5.70 8.33
CA VAL A 35 -18.50 -5.83 8.87
C VAL A 35 -18.31 -7.26 9.34
N VAL A 36 -17.21 -7.87 8.93
CA VAL A 36 -16.84 -9.24 9.28
C VAL A 36 -15.60 -9.22 10.15
N ASP A 37 -15.65 -9.83 11.34
CA ASP A 37 -14.46 -10.11 12.14
C ASP A 37 -14.69 -11.40 12.94
N ILE A 38 -13.62 -12.16 13.21
CA ILE A 38 -13.70 -13.36 14.06
C ILE A 38 -14.20 -13.02 15.47
N ASP A 39 -13.97 -11.77 15.90
CA ASP A 39 -14.46 -11.18 17.14
C ASP A 39 -15.76 -10.42 16.85
N LEU A 40 -16.90 -11.07 17.07
CA LEU A 40 -18.22 -10.49 16.80
C LEU A 40 -18.47 -9.19 17.59
N ASP A 41 -17.95 -9.07 18.81
CA ASP A 41 -18.11 -7.85 19.61
C ASP A 41 -17.35 -6.68 18.97
N ARG A 42 -16.17 -6.95 18.40
CA ARG A 42 -15.42 -5.96 17.62
C ARG A 42 -16.15 -5.53 16.36
N ALA A 43 -16.72 -6.48 15.61
CA ALA A 43 -17.52 -6.17 14.43
C ALA A 43 -18.75 -5.32 14.80
N ASN A 44 -19.47 -5.67 15.88
CA ASN A 44 -20.58 -4.88 16.40
C ASN A 44 -20.17 -3.47 16.83
N ALA A 45 -19.05 -3.35 17.53
CA ALA A 45 -18.53 -2.05 17.96
C ALA A 45 -18.17 -1.15 16.76
N ALA A 46 -17.62 -1.73 15.69
CA ALA A 46 -17.22 -0.98 14.50
C ALA A 46 -18.40 -0.37 13.73
N ILE A 47 -19.60 -0.96 13.84
CA ILE A 47 -20.81 -0.51 13.14
C ILE A 47 -21.85 0.17 14.04
N ALA A 48 -21.53 0.40 15.32
CA ALA A 48 -22.50 0.87 16.32
C ALA A 48 -23.27 2.14 15.89
N ASP A 49 -22.61 3.03 15.14
CA ASP A 49 -23.16 4.30 14.66
C ASP A 49 -23.59 4.26 13.17
N ILE A 50 -23.62 3.09 12.53
CA ILE A 50 -23.90 2.92 11.10
C ILE A 50 -25.25 2.20 10.90
N PRO A 51 -26.35 2.94 10.66
CA PRO A 51 -27.67 2.34 10.51
C PRO A 51 -27.75 1.35 9.35
N GLY A 52 -28.25 0.15 9.61
CA GLY A 52 -28.48 -0.88 8.59
C GLY A 52 -27.26 -1.71 8.22
N ALA A 53 -26.09 -1.43 8.79
CA ALA A 53 -24.95 -2.34 8.71
C ALA A 53 -25.18 -3.57 9.61
N VAL A 54 -24.63 -4.72 9.22
CA VAL A 54 -24.70 -5.97 10.01
C VAL A 54 -23.30 -6.47 10.38
N ALA A 55 -23.17 -6.98 11.60
CA ALA A 55 -21.93 -7.63 12.06
C ALA A 55 -22.02 -9.14 11.80
N LEU A 56 -20.96 -9.70 11.24
CA LEU A 56 -20.85 -11.12 10.88
C LEU A 56 -19.50 -11.67 11.38
N THR A 57 -19.41 -12.99 11.51
CA THR A 57 -18.15 -13.70 11.85
C THR A 57 -17.58 -14.50 10.69
N ASP A 58 -18.30 -14.56 9.57
CA ASP A 58 -17.94 -15.36 8.40
C ASP A 58 -17.97 -14.49 7.13
N ALA A 59 -16.86 -14.49 6.40
CA ALA A 59 -16.72 -13.77 5.14
C ALA A 59 -17.65 -14.34 4.07
N GLN A 60 -17.87 -15.66 4.05
CA GLN A 60 -18.74 -16.30 3.08
C GLN A 60 -20.20 -15.86 3.27
N ALA A 61 -20.66 -15.73 4.51
CA ALA A 61 -21.98 -15.19 4.82
C ALA A 61 -22.19 -13.76 4.28
N ALA A 62 -21.14 -12.93 4.27
CA ALA A 62 -21.20 -11.61 3.65
C ALA A 62 -21.25 -11.71 2.11
N LEU A 63 -20.42 -12.56 1.51
CA LEU A 63 -20.35 -12.77 0.05
C LEU A 63 -21.60 -13.46 -0.54
N ASP A 64 -22.37 -14.18 0.27
CA ASP A 64 -23.63 -14.81 -0.13
C ASP A 64 -24.84 -13.87 -0.01
N ASN A 65 -24.67 -12.70 0.61
CA ASN A 65 -25.73 -11.71 0.74
C ASN A 65 -25.91 -10.93 -0.58
N PRO A 66 -27.08 -11.02 -1.24
CA PRO A 66 -27.33 -10.32 -2.50
C PRO A 66 -27.35 -8.78 -2.38
N ASP A 67 -27.48 -8.25 -1.16
CA ASP A 67 -27.42 -6.81 -0.91
C ASP A 67 -25.98 -6.27 -0.85
N ILE A 68 -24.96 -7.15 -0.86
CA ILE A 68 -23.55 -6.77 -0.90
C ILE A 68 -23.06 -6.87 -2.34
N ASN A 69 -22.44 -5.79 -2.84
CA ASN A 69 -21.96 -5.71 -4.22
C ASN A 69 -20.51 -5.23 -4.34
N ALA A 70 -19.79 -5.07 -3.23
CA ALA A 70 -18.37 -4.78 -3.20
C ALA A 70 -17.75 -5.24 -1.87
N VAL A 71 -16.44 -5.49 -1.86
CA VAL A 71 -15.72 -5.96 -0.66
C VAL A 71 -14.46 -5.12 -0.42
N LEU A 72 -14.20 -4.77 0.83
CA LEU A 72 -12.94 -4.25 1.30
C LEU A 72 -12.30 -5.27 2.24
N ILE A 73 -11.09 -5.74 1.93
CA ILE A 73 -10.35 -6.73 2.73
C ILE A 73 -9.28 -6.00 3.54
N ALA A 74 -9.38 -6.09 4.87
CA ALA A 74 -8.46 -5.47 5.84
C ALA A 74 -8.13 -6.44 7.00
N THR A 75 -8.08 -7.74 6.70
CA THR A 75 -7.63 -8.79 7.62
C THR A 75 -6.09 -8.85 7.70
N PRO A 76 -5.49 -9.67 8.58
CA PRO A 76 -4.09 -10.04 8.44
C PRO A 76 -3.78 -10.61 7.05
N GLY A 77 -2.64 -10.23 6.45
CA GLY A 77 -2.31 -10.51 5.05
C GLY A 77 -2.35 -11.99 4.64
N PHE A 78 -2.08 -12.92 5.57
CA PHE A 78 -2.14 -14.36 5.31
C PHE A 78 -3.55 -14.90 5.08
N LEU A 79 -4.59 -14.12 5.34
CA LEU A 79 -5.99 -14.47 5.07
C LEU A 79 -6.50 -13.91 3.73
N HIS A 80 -5.73 -13.05 3.06
CA HIS A 80 -6.20 -12.35 1.87
C HIS A 80 -6.50 -13.30 0.71
N GLU A 81 -5.64 -14.29 0.45
CA GLU A 81 -5.76 -15.20 -0.70
C GLU A 81 -7.12 -15.91 -0.76
N GLU A 82 -7.55 -16.52 0.35
CA GLU A 82 -8.83 -17.24 0.42
C GLU A 82 -10.02 -16.29 0.17
N ILE A 83 -10.00 -15.11 0.80
CA ILE A 83 -11.06 -14.11 0.68
C ILE A 83 -11.11 -13.55 -0.74
N LEU A 84 -9.95 -13.27 -1.35
CA LEU A 84 -9.82 -12.78 -2.72
C LEU A 84 -10.40 -13.78 -3.72
N HIS A 85 -10.06 -15.07 -3.59
CA HIS A 85 -10.62 -16.10 -4.46
C HIS A 85 -12.14 -16.22 -4.30
N ALA A 86 -12.66 -16.19 -3.08
CA ALA A 86 -14.10 -16.24 -2.82
C ALA A 86 -14.83 -15.01 -3.41
N ALA A 87 -14.25 -13.82 -3.28
CA ALA A 87 -14.81 -12.59 -3.82
C ALA A 87 -14.75 -12.53 -5.36
N LEU A 88 -13.67 -13.03 -5.99
CA LEU A 88 -13.55 -13.11 -7.44
C LEU A 88 -14.62 -14.03 -8.06
N VAL A 89 -15.02 -15.10 -7.38
CA VAL A 89 -16.13 -15.97 -7.83
C VAL A 89 -17.45 -15.20 -7.90
N LYS A 90 -17.63 -14.17 -7.06
CA LYS A 90 -18.81 -13.29 -7.08
C LYS A 90 -18.72 -12.20 -8.15
N ASP A 91 -17.55 -12.00 -8.76
CA ASP A 91 -17.32 -11.01 -9.82
C ASP A 91 -17.75 -9.58 -9.41
N ILE A 92 -17.44 -9.23 -8.16
CA ILE A 92 -17.70 -7.92 -7.55
C ILE A 92 -16.39 -7.13 -7.40
N PRO A 93 -16.44 -5.79 -7.34
CA PRO A 93 -15.29 -4.95 -7.00
C PRO A 93 -14.69 -5.27 -5.63
N ILE A 94 -13.36 -5.30 -5.56
CA ILE A 94 -12.57 -5.63 -4.38
C ILE A 94 -11.52 -4.54 -4.16
N LEU A 95 -11.45 -3.99 -2.95
CA LEU A 95 -10.29 -3.24 -2.46
C LEU A 95 -9.59 -4.09 -1.40
N CYS A 96 -8.37 -4.55 -1.68
CA CYS A 96 -7.59 -5.36 -0.77
C CYS A 96 -6.46 -4.52 -0.18
N GLU A 97 -6.41 -4.40 1.15
CA GLU A 97 -5.24 -3.83 1.81
C GLU A 97 -3.95 -4.56 1.41
N LYS A 98 -2.84 -3.83 1.49
CA LYS A 98 -1.53 -4.42 1.23
C LYS A 98 -1.15 -5.39 2.36
N PRO A 99 -0.37 -6.44 2.07
CA PRO A 99 0.01 -6.91 0.73
C PRO A 99 -1.16 -7.64 0.05
N LEU A 100 -1.10 -7.86 -1.27
CA LEU A 100 -2.12 -8.66 -1.96
C LEU A 100 -2.23 -10.07 -1.34
N THR A 101 -1.10 -10.73 -1.12
CA THR A 101 -0.94 -11.96 -0.34
C THR A 101 0.46 -11.95 0.30
N PRO A 102 0.81 -12.89 1.21
CA PRO A 102 2.10 -12.90 1.90
C PRO A 102 3.34 -13.16 1.02
N ASP A 103 3.15 -13.84 -0.12
CA ASP A 103 4.24 -14.30 -0.99
C ASP A 103 3.86 -14.19 -2.48
N ALA A 104 4.86 -14.22 -3.35
CA ALA A 104 4.68 -14.03 -4.79
C ALA A 104 3.94 -15.21 -5.43
N GLU A 105 4.08 -16.42 -4.90
CA GLU A 105 3.41 -17.62 -5.43
C GLU A 105 1.88 -17.52 -5.26
N SER A 106 1.42 -17.19 -4.06
CA SER A 106 0.00 -16.95 -3.75
C SER A 106 -0.53 -15.72 -4.51
N ALA A 107 0.25 -14.64 -4.63
CA ALA A 107 -0.16 -13.46 -5.38
C ALA A 107 -0.36 -13.79 -6.86
N TRP A 108 0.51 -14.64 -7.42
CA TRP A 108 0.37 -15.11 -8.80
C TRP A 108 -0.90 -15.95 -9.01
N LYS A 109 -1.29 -16.79 -8.05
CA LYS A 109 -2.56 -17.55 -8.11
C LYS A 109 -3.77 -16.62 -8.17
N VAL A 110 -3.74 -15.51 -7.42
CA VAL A 110 -4.79 -14.47 -7.47
C VAL A 110 -4.82 -13.79 -8.84
N VAL A 111 -3.66 -13.40 -9.38
CA VAL A 111 -3.55 -12.83 -10.74
C VAL A 111 -4.13 -13.79 -11.79
N GLN A 112 -3.80 -15.07 -11.73
CA GLN A 112 -4.35 -16.08 -12.64
C GLN A 112 -5.86 -16.26 -12.49
N ALA A 113 -6.40 -16.12 -11.28
CA ALA A 113 -7.84 -16.21 -11.05
C ALA A 113 -8.59 -15.00 -11.64
N GLU A 114 -8.05 -13.80 -11.47
CA GLU A 114 -8.61 -12.58 -12.06
C GLU A 114 -8.44 -12.56 -13.60
N GLU A 115 -7.33 -13.08 -14.13
CA GLU A 115 -7.15 -13.27 -15.58
C GLU A 115 -8.22 -14.21 -16.16
N LYS A 116 -8.52 -15.32 -15.48
CA LYS A 116 -9.59 -16.26 -15.91
C LYS A 116 -10.98 -15.62 -15.88
N LEU A 117 -11.22 -14.66 -15.00
CA LEU A 117 -12.45 -13.87 -14.98
C LEU A 117 -12.57 -12.97 -16.22
N GLY A 118 -11.44 -12.59 -16.81
CA GLY A 118 -11.37 -11.80 -18.05
C GLY A 118 -11.55 -10.29 -17.84
N ARG A 119 -11.62 -9.83 -16.59
CA ARG A 119 -11.73 -8.41 -16.22
C ARG A 119 -11.15 -8.14 -14.84
N LYS A 120 -10.69 -6.91 -14.62
CA LYS A 120 -10.16 -6.46 -13.32
C LYS A 120 -11.30 -6.22 -12.33
N ARG A 121 -11.10 -6.73 -11.11
CA ARG A 121 -11.93 -6.54 -9.91
C ARG A 121 -11.14 -6.11 -8.69
N ILE A 122 -9.83 -6.29 -8.68
CA ILE A 122 -8.97 -6.05 -7.53
C ILE A 122 -8.24 -4.73 -7.69
N GLN A 123 -8.46 -3.84 -6.72
CA GLN A 123 -7.54 -2.77 -6.37
C GLN A 123 -6.74 -3.17 -5.13
N VAL A 124 -5.43 -3.00 -5.14
CA VAL A 124 -4.54 -3.19 -3.98
C VAL A 124 -4.31 -1.84 -3.30
N GLY A 125 -4.30 -1.85 -1.96
CA GLY A 125 -4.21 -0.69 -1.07
C GLY A 125 -2.84 0.00 -1.04
N PHE A 126 -2.27 0.35 -2.20
CA PHE A 126 -1.04 1.14 -2.29
C PHE A 126 -1.36 2.64 -2.31
N MET A 127 -1.84 3.13 -1.17
CA MET A 127 -2.34 4.48 -0.98
C MET A 127 -1.36 5.59 -1.40
N ARG A 128 -0.04 5.35 -1.41
CA ARG A 128 0.95 6.36 -1.80
C ARG A 128 0.77 6.88 -3.21
N ARG A 129 0.24 6.08 -4.14
CA ARG A 129 -0.07 6.55 -5.50
C ARG A 129 -1.13 7.65 -5.52
N TYR A 130 -1.92 7.75 -4.45
CA TYR A 130 -2.99 8.73 -4.24
C TYR A 130 -2.60 9.90 -3.33
N ASP A 131 -1.37 9.91 -2.81
CA ASP A 131 -0.82 11.10 -2.17
C ASP A 131 -0.63 12.20 -3.22
N ALA A 132 -1.01 13.43 -2.89
CA ALA A 132 -1.01 14.53 -3.86
C ALA A 132 0.37 14.82 -4.44
N GLU A 133 1.43 14.74 -3.63
CA GLU A 133 2.79 15.01 -4.08
C GLU A 133 3.34 13.83 -4.90
N TYR A 134 3.04 12.59 -4.52
CA TYR A 134 3.37 11.41 -5.33
C TYR A 134 2.66 11.44 -6.69
N ALA A 135 1.36 11.74 -6.72
CA ALA A 135 0.61 11.88 -7.96
C ALA A 135 1.19 13.00 -8.84
N GLN A 136 1.59 14.13 -8.25
CA GLN A 136 2.25 15.22 -8.96
C GLN A 136 3.62 14.81 -9.52
N LEU A 137 4.46 14.14 -8.73
CA LEU A 137 5.75 13.64 -9.22
C LEU A 137 5.56 12.65 -10.37
N GLY A 138 4.61 11.73 -10.26
CA GLY A 138 4.26 10.82 -11.36
C GLY A 138 3.81 11.56 -12.63
N ASN A 139 3.09 12.68 -12.50
CA ASN A 139 2.72 13.52 -13.65
C ASN A 139 3.92 14.23 -14.28
N ILE A 140 4.87 14.72 -13.47
CA ILE A 140 6.11 15.34 -13.96
C ILE A 140 6.96 14.31 -14.72
N ILE A 141 7.07 13.08 -14.20
CA ILE A 141 7.81 12.02 -14.90
C ILE A 141 7.16 11.71 -16.25
N ARG A 142 5.83 11.50 -16.27
CA ARG A 142 5.10 11.19 -17.50
C ARG A 142 5.08 12.32 -18.52
N SER A 143 5.23 13.58 -18.10
CA SER A 143 5.23 14.72 -19.03
C SER A 143 6.52 14.80 -19.85
N GLY A 144 7.63 14.24 -19.35
CA GLY A 144 8.95 14.31 -19.96
C GLY A 144 9.55 15.73 -19.95
N GLU A 145 8.96 16.68 -19.22
CA GLU A 145 9.37 18.09 -19.28
C GLU A 145 10.77 18.37 -18.69
N LEU A 146 11.29 17.44 -17.88
CA LEU A 146 12.64 17.49 -17.28
C LEU A 146 13.62 16.49 -17.92
N GLY A 147 13.26 15.90 -19.06
CA GLY A 147 13.99 14.78 -19.67
C GLY A 147 13.71 13.44 -18.98
N GLU A 148 14.56 12.45 -19.25
CA GLU A 148 14.41 11.10 -18.70
C GLU A 148 14.64 11.07 -17.17
N LEU A 149 13.88 10.24 -16.46
CA LEU A 149 14.14 9.92 -15.05
C LEU A 149 15.37 9.02 -14.97
N LEU A 150 16.32 9.34 -14.08
CA LEU A 150 17.58 8.61 -13.96
C LEU A 150 17.73 7.90 -12.61
N VAL A 151 17.36 8.60 -11.52
CA VAL A 151 17.56 8.10 -10.15
C VAL A 151 16.41 8.51 -9.23
N LEU A 152 15.97 7.61 -8.37
CA LEU A 152 15.05 7.87 -7.26
C LEU A 152 15.74 7.63 -5.91
N HIS A 153 15.70 8.61 -5.02
CA HIS A 153 16.18 8.50 -3.64
C HIS A 153 14.99 8.54 -2.69
N HIS A 154 14.77 7.47 -1.93
CA HIS A 154 13.67 7.37 -0.96
C HIS A 154 14.18 7.37 0.48
N GLN A 155 13.41 8.00 1.35
CA GLN A 155 13.60 7.94 2.79
C GLN A 155 12.30 7.43 3.41
N HIS A 156 12.40 6.39 4.21
CA HIS A 156 11.28 5.84 4.97
C HIS A 156 11.72 5.72 6.42
N ARG A 157 11.22 6.63 7.26
CA ARG A 157 11.65 6.75 8.64
C ARG A 157 10.45 6.70 9.57
N ASN A 158 10.56 5.88 10.61
CA ASN A 158 9.52 5.73 11.63
C ASN A 158 10.08 6.13 13.00
N PRO A 159 9.22 6.64 13.90
CA PRO A 159 9.67 7.00 15.24
C PRO A 159 10.13 5.75 16.01
N ALA A 160 9.36 4.67 15.92
CA ALA A 160 9.64 3.37 16.53
C ALA A 160 8.85 2.25 15.83
N THR A 161 9.28 1.00 16.04
CA THR A 161 8.54 -0.19 15.63
C THR A 161 7.72 -0.80 16.79
N PRO A 162 6.59 -1.48 16.51
CA PRO A 162 5.88 -2.25 17.54
C PRO A 162 6.72 -3.43 18.08
N PRO A 163 6.38 -4.00 19.24
CA PRO A 163 7.03 -5.20 19.75
C PRO A 163 6.96 -6.36 18.76
N GLY A 164 8.08 -7.07 18.57
CA GLY A 164 8.17 -8.22 17.67
C GLY A 164 8.44 -7.88 16.20
N PHE A 165 8.60 -6.58 15.84
CA PHE A 165 8.92 -6.19 14.47
C PHE A 165 10.33 -6.66 14.05
N THR A 166 10.41 -7.55 13.06
CA THR A 166 11.65 -8.22 12.65
C THR A 166 12.37 -7.49 11.50
N ASN A 167 13.58 -7.94 11.13
CA ASN A 167 14.27 -7.44 9.94
C ASN A 167 13.47 -7.64 8.65
N GLU A 168 12.82 -8.79 8.50
CA GLU A 168 12.04 -9.11 7.31
C GLU A 168 10.83 -8.16 7.17
N MET A 169 10.26 -7.72 8.30
CA MET A 169 9.18 -6.73 8.31
C MET A 169 9.63 -5.33 7.87
N LEU A 170 10.92 -4.97 7.99
CA LEU A 170 11.41 -3.73 7.36
C LEU A 170 11.21 -3.76 5.84
N ILE A 171 11.28 -4.95 5.22
CA ILE A 171 11.00 -5.12 3.79
C ILE A 171 9.49 -5.27 3.56
N ASN A 172 8.88 -6.27 4.17
CA ASN A 172 7.51 -6.69 3.87
C ASN A 172 6.44 -5.70 4.33
N ASP A 173 6.68 -4.95 5.41
CA ASP A 173 5.69 -4.03 5.98
C ASP A 173 6.00 -2.56 5.72
N SER A 174 7.27 -2.21 5.46
CA SER A 174 7.71 -0.82 5.22
C SER A 174 8.17 -0.58 3.79
N VAL A 175 9.31 -1.17 3.35
CA VAL A 175 9.88 -0.93 1.99
C VAL A 175 8.96 -1.41 0.86
N VAL A 176 8.00 -2.29 1.16
CA VAL A 176 6.91 -2.68 0.26
C VAL A 176 6.24 -1.50 -0.44
N HIS A 177 6.12 -0.36 0.24
CA HIS A 177 5.54 0.85 -0.34
C HIS A 177 6.47 1.54 -1.35
N GLU A 178 7.79 1.49 -1.14
CA GLU A 178 8.77 1.99 -2.09
C GLU A 178 8.91 1.09 -3.31
N PHE A 179 8.81 -0.24 -3.17
CA PHE A 179 8.75 -1.13 -4.33
C PHE A 179 7.57 -0.78 -5.25
N ASP A 180 6.38 -0.58 -4.67
CA ASP A 180 5.22 -0.13 -5.45
C ASP A 180 5.42 1.27 -6.04
N ALA A 181 5.94 2.22 -5.26
CA ALA A 181 6.14 3.59 -5.70
C ALA A 181 7.13 3.70 -6.86
N VAL A 182 8.24 2.96 -6.83
CA VAL A 182 9.21 2.91 -7.94
C VAL A 182 8.51 2.44 -9.21
N ARG A 183 7.77 1.34 -9.15
CA ARG A 183 7.00 0.83 -10.30
C ARG A 183 5.95 1.83 -10.80
N PHE A 184 5.28 2.51 -9.89
CA PHE A 184 4.32 3.56 -10.23
C PHE A 184 4.98 4.75 -10.96
N PHE A 185 6.15 5.18 -10.50
CA PHE A 185 6.88 6.30 -11.07
C PHE A 185 7.48 5.97 -12.44
N THR A 186 8.11 4.80 -12.57
CA THR A 186 8.83 4.42 -13.78
C THR A 186 7.91 3.79 -14.83
N GLY A 187 6.79 3.20 -14.42
CA GLY A 187 5.90 2.46 -15.31
C GLY A 187 6.45 1.11 -15.78
N GLU A 188 7.54 0.64 -15.17
CA GLU A 188 8.27 -0.59 -15.52
C GLU A 188 8.61 -1.41 -14.27
N GLU A 189 9.14 -2.61 -14.47
CA GLU A 189 9.41 -3.55 -13.39
C GLU A 189 10.79 -3.36 -12.76
N ILE A 190 10.91 -3.70 -11.48
CA ILE A 190 12.20 -3.79 -10.78
C ILE A 190 12.83 -5.13 -11.14
N THR A 191 14.08 -5.11 -11.60
CA THR A 191 14.81 -6.30 -12.06
C THR A 191 15.74 -6.87 -10.99
N SER A 192 16.14 -6.07 -10.01
CA SER A 192 17.00 -6.55 -8.93
C SER A 192 16.92 -5.72 -7.65
N VAL A 193 17.21 -6.37 -6.53
CA VAL A 193 17.25 -5.79 -5.18
C VAL A 193 18.56 -6.16 -4.50
N GLN A 194 19.17 -5.21 -3.81
CA GLN A 194 20.29 -5.43 -2.91
C GLN A 194 20.04 -4.72 -1.59
N VAL A 195 20.38 -5.37 -0.46
CA VAL A 195 20.25 -4.75 0.86
C VAL A 195 21.62 -4.64 1.52
N ARG A 196 21.86 -3.47 2.12
CA ARG A 196 23.06 -3.16 2.91
C ARG A 196 22.64 -2.79 4.32
N MET A 197 23.18 -3.52 5.29
CA MET A 197 22.97 -3.22 6.70
C MET A 197 24.01 -2.20 7.18
N GLY A 198 23.54 -1.06 7.70
CA GLY A 198 24.39 0.05 8.12
C GLY A 198 25.04 -0.14 9.50
N LYS A 199 25.39 0.97 10.16
CA LYS A 199 25.73 0.93 11.60
C LYS A 199 24.45 0.85 12.41
N ARG A 200 24.26 -0.22 13.18
CA ARG A 200 23.08 -0.41 14.03
C ARG A 200 22.89 0.73 15.04
N THR A 201 21.69 1.32 15.06
CA THR A 201 21.26 2.29 16.06
C THR A 201 21.13 1.65 17.44
N ARG A 202 21.32 2.43 18.50
CA ARG A 202 21.10 1.97 19.88
C ARG A 202 19.62 1.76 20.20
N ASN A 203 18.72 2.37 19.41
CA ASN A 203 17.28 2.35 19.64
C ASN A 203 16.61 1.08 19.09
N ALA A 204 17.30 0.32 18.23
CA ALA A 204 16.74 -0.91 17.68
C ALA A 204 16.60 -1.99 18.77
N PRO A 205 15.47 -2.70 18.82
CA PRO A 205 15.28 -3.85 19.71
C PRO A 205 16.24 -4.99 19.35
N GLU A 206 16.49 -5.87 20.31
CA GLU A 206 17.33 -7.06 20.11
C GLU A 206 16.86 -7.87 18.90
N GLY A 207 17.81 -8.34 18.08
CA GLY A 207 17.52 -9.08 16.84
C GLY A 207 17.20 -8.21 15.61
N GLN A 208 16.84 -6.93 15.79
CA GLN A 208 16.60 -6.00 14.68
C GLN A 208 17.88 -5.22 14.31
N HIS A 209 18.15 -5.08 13.01
CA HIS A 209 19.25 -4.31 12.44
C HIS A 209 18.70 -3.11 11.66
N ASP A 210 18.90 -1.92 12.20
CA ASP A 210 18.31 -0.67 11.73
C ASP A 210 19.33 0.47 11.90
N PRO A 211 19.55 1.37 10.91
CA PRO A 211 18.92 1.41 9.59
C PRO A 211 19.47 0.38 8.59
N GLN A 212 18.77 0.25 7.47
CA GLN A 212 19.22 -0.48 6.28
C GLN A 212 19.10 0.40 5.04
N HIS A 213 19.86 0.07 3.99
CA HIS A 213 19.81 0.73 2.69
C HIS A 213 19.49 -0.30 1.62
N VAL A 214 18.38 -0.09 0.91
CA VAL A 214 17.93 -0.95 -0.18
C VAL A 214 18.27 -0.29 -1.51
N LEU A 215 18.85 -1.04 -2.44
CA LEU A 215 19.25 -0.60 -3.77
C LEU A 215 18.46 -1.39 -4.80
N LEU A 216 17.92 -0.70 -5.80
CA LEU A 216 16.99 -1.22 -6.80
C LEU A 216 17.47 -0.82 -8.20
N GLU A 217 17.27 -1.71 -9.16
CA GLU A 217 17.45 -1.41 -10.59
C GLU A 217 16.19 -1.85 -11.34
N THR A 218 15.81 -1.09 -12.36
CA THR A 218 14.61 -1.31 -13.19
C THR A 218 14.98 -1.88 -14.57
N GLU A 219 13.98 -2.12 -15.43
CA GLU A 219 14.19 -2.65 -16.79
C GLU A 219 15.00 -1.71 -17.69
N SER A 220 14.69 -0.41 -17.69
CA SER A 220 15.43 0.61 -18.46
C SER A 220 16.78 0.99 -17.83
N GLY A 221 17.01 0.61 -16.57
CA GLY A 221 18.22 0.93 -15.82
C GLY A 221 18.12 2.16 -14.92
N VAL A 222 16.91 2.71 -14.70
CA VAL A 222 16.68 3.67 -13.60
C VAL A 222 17.11 3.03 -12.29
N LEU A 223 17.95 3.76 -11.54
CA LEU A 223 18.41 3.35 -10.22
C LEU A 223 17.45 3.90 -9.17
N ALA A 224 17.15 3.12 -8.14
CA ALA A 224 16.45 3.63 -6.98
C ALA A 224 17.09 3.14 -5.69
N ASP A 225 17.00 3.92 -4.63
CA ASP A 225 17.43 3.50 -3.30
C ASP A 225 16.48 3.94 -2.20
N VAL A 226 16.48 3.18 -1.10
CA VAL A 226 15.62 3.41 0.06
C VAL A 226 16.45 3.36 1.33
N GLU A 227 16.59 4.50 2.00
CA GLU A 227 16.97 4.52 3.41
C GLU A 227 15.77 4.12 4.25
N ILE A 228 15.81 2.94 4.85
CA ILE A 228 14.81 2.50 5.83
C ILE A 228 15.38 2.65 7.25
N TYR A 229 14.79 3.55 8.04
CA TYR A 229 15.19 3.83 9.42
C TYR A 229 13.99 3.88 10.37
N VAL A 230 13.65 2.75 10.97
CA VAL A 230 12.35 2.57 11.67
C VAL A 230 12.39 2.88 13.17
N ASN A 231 13.55 3.27 13.72
CA ASN A 231 13.72 3.74 15.10
C ASN A 231 14.36 5.13 15.18
N ALA A 232 13.91 6.04 14.30
CA ALA A 232 14.41 7.40 14.17
C ALA A 232 14.08 8.31 15.35
N GLN A 233 13.08 7.94 16.17
CA GLN A 233 12.59 8.63 17.38
C GLN A 233 11.94 10.00 17.17
N TYR A 234 12.38 10.78 16.19
CA TYR A 234 11.95 12.17 16.03
C TYR A 234 10.56 12.31 15.39
N GLY A 235 10.11 11.30 14.64
CA GLY A 235 8.84 11.35 13.90
C GLY A 235 8.78 10.34 12.77
N TYR A 236 7.76 10.49 11.93
CA TYR A 236 7.51 9.72 10.73
C TYR A 236 7.80 10.59 9.50
N GLU A 237 8.71 10.13 8.64
CA GLU A 237 9.12 10.86 7.43
C GLU A 237 9.17 9.89 6.26
N VAL A 238 8.44 10.23 5.19
CA VAL A 238 8.49 9.52 3.92
C VAL A 238 8.68 10.53 2.80
N ALA A 239 9.88 10.55 2.24
CA ALA A 239 10.29 11.51 1.23
C ALA A 239 10.88 10.82 0.00
N THR A 240 10.75 11.46 -1.16
CA THR A 240 11.35 11.00 -2.42
C THR A 240 12.00 12.16 -3.13
N GLN A 241 13.23 11.97 -3.61
CA GLN A 241 13.88 12.86 -4.56
C GLN A 241 14.10 12.13 -5.88
N ALA A 242 13.63 12.73 -6.97
CA ALA A 242 13.81 12.23 -8.33
C ALA A 242 14.83 13.10 -9.06
N SER A 243 15.84 12.47 -9.65
CA SER A 243 16.84 13.11 -10.50
C SER A 243 16.55 12.79 -11.97
N PHE A 244 16.42 13.83 -12.77
CA PHE A 244 16.17 13.79 -14.21
C PHE A 244 17.40 14.30 -14.97
N GLU A 245 17.39 14.21 -16.29
CA GLU A 245 18.43 14.79 -17.15
C GLU A 245 18.57 16.32 -16.94
N GLU A 246 17.45 17.03 -16.77
CA GLU A 246 17.42 18.50 -16.72
C GLU A 246 16.88 19.07 -15.41
N GLY A 247 16.67 18.25 -14.37
CA GLY A 247 16.12 18.73 -13.11
C GLY A 247 16.15 17.75 -11.95
N VAL A 248 15.78 18.26 -10.77
CA VAL A 248 15.58 17.46 -9.55
C VAL A 248 14.29 17.89 -8.90
N VAL A 249 13.45 16.92 -8.53
CA VAL A 249 12.17 17.15 -7.83
C VAL A 249 12.22 16.43 -6.49
N SER A 250 11.76 17.07 -5.41
CA SER A 250 11.68 16.47 -4.08
C SER A 250 10.27 16.61 -3.52
N ILE A 251 9.74 15.52 -2.97
CA ILE A 251 8.40 15.43 -2.38
C ILE A 251 8.46 14.77 -0.99
N GLY A 252 7.40 14.93 -0.19
CA GLY A 252 7.24 14.26 1.09
C GLY A 252 8.00 14.89 2.27
N SER A 253 8.56 16.09 2.08
CA SER A 253 9.09 16.89 3.17
C SER A 253 7.95 17.42 4.06
N ASP A 254 8.21 17.59 5.36
CA ASP A 254 7.23 18.16 6.27
C ASP A 254 6.74 19.53 5.80
N SER A 255 5.42 19.71 5.74
CA SER A 255 4.76 20.95 5.38
C SER A 255 3.99 21.51 6.58
N GLY A 256 3.89 22.84 6.67
CA GLY A 256 3.15 23.50 7.76
C GLY A 256 3.75 24.82 8.20
N PRO A 257 3.17 25.46 9.23
CA PRO A 257 3.66 26.73 9.75
C PRO A 257 5.10 26.61 10.26
N TYR A 258 5.98 27.46 9.74
CA TYR A 258 7.33 27.59 10.23
C TYR A 258 7.35 28.57 11.42
N VAL A 259 7.73 28.08 12.61
CA VAL A 259 7.65 28.84 13.86
C VAL A 259 9.05 29.26 14.33
N ARG A 260 9.18 30.51 14.79
CA ARG A 260 10.35 31.01 15.54
C ARG A 260 9.91 31.45 16.92
N THR A 261 10.45 30.85 17.97
CA THR A 261 10.08 31.17 19.36
C THR A 261 11.19 30.80 20.34
N GLN A 262 11.43 31.64 21.36
CA GLN A 262 12.36 31.35 22.47
C GLN A 262 13.73 30.74 22.06
N GLY A 263 14.37 31.28 21.03
CA GLY A 263 15.67 30.80 20.55
C GLY A 263 15.64 29.51 19.72
N ARG A 264 14.45 29.01 19.36
CA ARG A 264 14.24 27.85 18.48
C ARG A 264 13.54 28.26 17.19
N TRP A 265 13.78 27.50 16.13
CA TRP A 265 13.12 27.63 14.85
C TRP A 265 12.82 26.25 14.26
N GLY A 266 11.67 26.09 13.59
CA GLY A 266 11.28 24.82 12.96
C GLY A 266 9.78 24.68 12.73
N GLY A 267 9.40 23.57 12.10
CA GLY A 267 8.02 23.12 11.94
C GLY A 267 7.71 21.89 12.81
N THR A 268 6.59 21.25 12.51
CA THR A 268 6.21 19.97 13.12
C THR A 268 6.58 18.84 12.18
N VAL A 269 7.20 17.80 12.73
CA VAL A 269 7.38 16.51 12.02
C VAL A 269 6.14 15.67 12.26
N THR A 270 5.65 15.04 11.20
CA THR A 270 4.48 14.18 11.28
C THR A 270 4.70 13.03 12.28
N PRO A 271 3.74 12.73 13.17
CA PRO A 271 3.95 11.71 14.21
C PRO A 271 3.82 10.26 13.68
N GLY A 272 3.04 10.04 12.62
CA GLY A 272 2.74 8.71 12.10
C GLY A 272 2.21 8.71 10.66
N PHE A 273 2.01 7.50 10.14
CA PHE A 273 1.54 7.29 8.78
C PHE A 273 0.07 7.71 8.58
N GLU A 274 -0.75 7.65 9.64
CA GLU A 274 -2.17 8.03 9.60
C GLU A 274 -2.31 9.53 9.30
N GLU A 275 -1.48 10.36 9.91
CA GLU A 275 -1.42 11.80 9.61
C GLU A 275 -0.75 12.08 8.27
N ARG A 276 0.32 11.35 7.92
CA ARG A 276 1.05 11.57 6.66
C ARG A 276 0.20 11.24 5.44
N PHE A 277 -0.54 10.14 5.48
CA PHE A 277 -1.26 9.59 4.32
C PHE A 277 -2.78 9.57 4.50
N GLY A 278 -3.31 10.21 5.55
CA GLY A 278 -4.75 10.22 5.83
C GLY A 278 -5.61 10.70 4.66
N ALA A 279 -5.18 11.72 3.94
CA ALA A 279 -5.86 12.18 2.72
C ALA A 279 -5.72 11.18 1.56
N ALA A 280 -4.56 10.53 1.42
CA ALA A 280 -4.32 9.55 0.37
C ALA A 280 -5.24 8.33 0.49
N TYR A 281 -5.51 7.85 1.71
CA TYR A 281 -6.52 6.80 1.95
C TYR A 281 -7.93 7.23 1.55
N ASP A 282 -8.32 8.48 1.84
CA ASP A 282 -9.63 8.99 1.41
C ASP A 282 -9.75 9.03 -0.12
N VAL A 283 -8.70 9.52 -0.80
CA VAL A 283 -8.67 9.59 -2.28
C VAL A 283 -8.64 8.20 -2.91
N GLU A 284 -7.88 7.26 -2.34
CA GLU A 284 -7.81 5.86 -2.79
C GLU A 284 -9.18 5.19 -2.77
N ILE A 285 -9.88 5.26 -1.63
CA ILE A 285 -11.20 4.63 -1.47
C ILE A 285 -12.23 5.34 -2.36
N GLN A 286 -12.21 6.67 -2.44
CA GLN A 286 -13.13 7.40 -3.32
C GLN A 286 -12.91 7.03 -4.79
N ALA A 287 -11.65 6.95 -5.24
CA ALA A 287 -11.33 6.54 -6.61
C ALA A 287 -11.76 5.09 -6.90
N TRP A 288 -11.60 4.19 -5.93
CA TRP A 288 -12.10 2.81 -6.04
C TRP A 288 -13.63 2.78 -6.18
N VAL A 289 -14.35 3.52 -5.33
CA VAL A 289 -15.82 3.61 -5.39
C VAL A 289 -16.29 4.19 -6.73
N ASP A 290 -15.68 5.28 -7.18
CA ASP A 290 -16.04 5.95 -8.44
C ASP A 290 -15.82 5.06 -9.67
N ALA A 291 -14.77 4.22 -9.65
CA ALA A 291 -14.50 3.24 -10.70
C ALA A 291 -15.46 2.05 -10.61
N ALA A 292 -15.67 1.51 -9.42
CA ALA A 292 -16.55 0.37 -9.18
C ALA A 292 -18.02 0.67 -9.56
N LEU A 293 -18.50 1.91 -9.34
CA LEU A 293 -19.82 2.37 -9.80
C LEU A 293 -19.98 2.38 -11.33
N LYS A 294 -18.87 2.35 -12.07
CA LYS A 294 -18.81 2.24 -13.54
C LYS A 294 -18.48 0.83 -14.00
N ASP A 295 -18.44 -0.14 -13.08
CA ASP A 295 -18.02 -1.53 -13.33
C ASP A 295 -16.54 -1.66 -13.73
N GLU A 296 -15.69 -0.74 -13.27
CA GLU A 296 -14.26 -0.64 -13.60
C GLU A 296 -13.36 -0.70 -12.35
N ILE A 297 -12.05 -0.87 -12.55
CA ILE A 297 -11.00 -0.68 -11.53
C ILE A 297 -9.88 0.16 -12.14
N GLY A 298 -9.50 1.25 -11.45
CA GLY A 298 -8.51 2.22 -11.94
C GLY A 298 -7.23 2.35 -11.11
N GLY A 299 -7.15 1.68 -9.96
CA GLY A 299 -6.01 1.76 -9.04
C GLY A 299 -4.93 0.70 -9.24
N PRO A 300 -4.00 0.57 -8.26
CA PRO A 300 -3.02 -0.53 -8.25
C PRO A 300 -3.73 -1.87 -8.39
N SER A 301 -3.31 -2.70 -9.33
CA SER A 301 -3.98 -3.95 -9.71
C SER A 301 -3.42 -5.16 -8.96
N ALA A 302 -4.02 -6.34 -9.15
CA ALA A 302 -3.44 -7.60 -8.66
C ALA A 302 -2.03 -7.85 -9.21
N TRP A 303 -1.73 -7.41 -10.45
CA TRP A 303 -0.38 -7.47 -11.01
C TRP A 303 0.61 -6.61 -10.21
N ASP A 304 0.19 -5.41 -9.80
CA ASP A 304 1.03 -4.56 -8.95
C ASP A 304 1.31 -5.20 -7.59
N GLY A 305 0.31 -5.85 -7.01
CA GLY A 305 0.46 -6.66 -5.80
C GLY A 305 1.45 -7.82 -5.96
N TYR A 306 1.34 -8.59 -7.04
CA TYR A 306 2.24 -9.70 -7.35
C TYR A 306 3.69 -9.25 -7.58
N ALA A 307 3.91 -8.26 -8.43
CA ALA A 307 5.25 -7.77 -8.71
C ALA A 307 5.93 -7.19 -7.46
N THR A 308 5.16 -6.51 -6.61
CA THR A 308 5.64 -6.01 -5.32
C THR A 308 5.97 -7.14 -4.34
N ALA A 309 5.16 -8.21 -4.29
CA ALA A 309 5.45 -9.40 -3.48
C ALA A 309 6.76 -10.08 -3.91
N ALA A 310 7.02 -10.20 -5.22
CA ALA A 310 8.28 -10.71 -5.73
C ALA A 310 9.48 -9.82 -5.36
N CYS A 311 9.31 -8.50 -5.35
CA CYS A 311 10.34 -7.57 -4.85
C CYS A 311 10.60 -7.76 -3.36
N CYS A 312 9.56 -7.98 -2.55
CA CYS A 312 9.68 -8.27 -1.13
C CYS A 312 10.48 -9.56 -0.87
N GLU A 313 10.17 -10.65 -1.59
CA GLU A 313 10.93 -11.90 -1.50
C GLU A 313 12.41 -11.71 -1.83
N ALA A 314 12.69 -11.03 -2.96
CA ALA A 314 14.06 -10.70 -3.35
C ALA A 314 14.76 -9.81 -2.31
N GLY A 315 14.04 -8.86 -1.70
CA GLY A 315 14.55 -7.99 -0.64
C GLY A 315 14.89 -8.75 0.65
N VAL A 316 14.04 -9.69 1.06
CA VAL A 316 14.29 -10.56 2.22
C VAL A 316 15.46 -11.51 1.96
N GLU A 317 15.60 -12.05 0.74
CA GLU A 317 16.78 -12.83 0.36
C GLU A 317 18.04 -11.97 0.34
N ALA A 318 17.95 -10.75 -0.20
CA ALA A 318 19.07 -9.80 -0.24
C ALA A 318 19.51 -9.35 1.16
N GLN A 319 18.58 -9.23 2.12
CA GLN A 319 18.91 -9.01 3.54
C GLN A 319 19.79 -10.14 4.11
N LYS A 320 19.48 -11.40 3.77
CA LYS A 320 20.18 -12.58 4.28
C LYS A 320 21.57 -12.73 3.65
N THR A 321 21.67 -12.48 2.35
CA THR A 321 22.89 -12.74 1.58
C THR A 321 23.83 -11.54 1.50
N GLY A 322 23.30 -10.31 1.60
CA GLY A 322 24.00 -9.10 1.18
C GLY A 322 24.34 -9.08 -0.32
N GLY A 323 23.83 -10.03 -1.10
CA GLY A 323 24.03 -10.10 -2.55
C GLY A 323 23.11 -9.12 -3.28
N LYS A 324 23.34 -9.01 -4.60
CA LYS A 324 22.31 -8.53 -5.52
C LYS A 324 21.45 -9.74 -5.89
N VAL A 325 20.15 -9.66 -5.65
CA VAL A 325 19.16 -10.70 -5.93
C VAL A 325 18.30 -10.25 -7.12
N THR A 326 18.05 -11.16 -8.05
CA THR A 326 17.20 -10.88 -9.23
C THR A 326 15.74 -11.02 -8.85
N VAL A 327 14.90 -10.09 -9.32
CA VAL A 327 13.44 -10.20 -9.21
C VAL A 327 12.94 -10.97 -10.43
N ALA A 328 12.38 -12.15 -10.22
CA ALA A 328 11.84 -12.98 -11.30
C ALA A 328 10.32 -12.86 -11.32
N LEU A 329 9.77 -12.38 -12.45
CA LEU A 329 8.34 -12.28 -12.68
C LEU A 329 7.89 -13.25 -13.77
N ASN A 330 6.68 -13.79 -13.63
CA ASN A 330 5.98 -14.48 -14.71
C ASN A 330 5.63 -13.49 -15.84
N PRO A 331 5.29 -13.95 -17.05
CA PRO A 331 4.82 -13.05 -18.11
C PRO A 331 3.57 -12.28 -17.68
N LYS A 332 3.59 -10.96 -17.83
CA LYS A 332 2.47 -10.08 -17.49
C LYS A 332 1.24 -10.40 -18.37
N PRO A 333 0.09 -10.77 -17.77
CA PRO A 333 -1.12 -11.01 -18.54
C PRO A 333 -1.59 -9.77 -19.30
N ALA A 334 -2.16 -9.98 -20.50
CA ALA A 334 -2.68 -8.89 -21.32
C ALA A 334 -3.77 -8.06 -20.62
N LEU A 335 -4.46 -8.65 -19.64
CA LEU A 335 -5.43 -7.97 -18.79
C LEU A 335 -4.83 -6.75 -18.07
N TYR A 336 -3.54 -6.75 -17.74
CA TYR A 336 -2.88 -5.70 -16.95
C TYR A 336 -2.03 -4.73 -17.76
N ASN A 337 -2.06 -4.83 -19.09
CA ASN A 337 -1.43 -3.84 -19.98
C ASN A 337 -2.28 -2.57 -20.09
#